data_AF-A0A5U6FP86-F1
#
_entry.id   AF-A0A5U6FP86-F1
#
_cell.length_a   1.000
_cell.length_b   1.000
_cell.length_c   1.000
_cell.angle_alpha   90.00
_cell.angle_beta   90.00
_cell.angle_gamma   90.00
#
_symmetry.space_group_name_H-M   'P 1'
#
loop_
_entity.id
_entity.type
_entity.pdbx_description
1 polymer ?
#
loop_
_entity_poly.entity_id
_entity_poly.type
_entity_poly.pdbx_seq_one_letter_code
_entity_poly.pdbx_strand_id
1 'polypeptide(L)' 'EQIARLIKNGHDRKQLAIIYDIGISTIYRYHPVGDIQAEETTRQTQENENR' A
#
# COMPACT_ATOMS: atom_id res chain seq x y z
N GLU A 1 1.23 12.68 7.13
CA GLU A 1 1.74 11.49 7.85
C GLU A 1 2.52 10.57 6.90
N GLN A 2 3.40 9.69 7.40
CA GLN A 2 4.29 8.87 6.56
C GLN A 2 3.52 7.80 5.75
N ILE A 3 2.64 7.03 6.41
CA ILE A 3 1.87 5.94 5.79
C ILE A 3 0.98 6.47 4.66
N ALA A 4 0.27 7.58 4.86
CA ALA A 4 -0.54 8.21 3.82
C ALA A 4 0.25 8.54 2.54
N ARG A 5 1.49 9.02 2.67
CA ARG A 5 2.37 9.31 1.53
C ARG A 5 2.78 8.04 0.80
N LEU A 6 3.09 6.98 1.55
CA LEU A 6 3.49 5.70 0.97
C LEU A 6 2.32 5.05 0.21
N ILE A 7 1.12 5.07 0.78
CA ILE A 7 -0.07 4.55 0.10
C ILE A 7 -0.37 5.37 -1.17
N LYS A 8 -0.24 6.70 -1.11
CA LYS A 8 -0.39 7.57 -2.29
C LYS A 8 0.66 7.29 -3.38
N ASN A 9 1.86 6.85 -3.00
CA ASN A 9 2.91 6.45 -3.93
C ASN A 9 2.74 5.02 -4.47
N GLY A 10 1.61 4.35 -4.16
CA GLY A 10 1.30 3.01 -4.67
C GLY A 10 1.82 1.85 -3.84
N HIS A 11 2.34 2.09 -2.63
CA HIS A 11 2.79 1.00 -1.76
C HIS A 11 1.61 0.18 -1.22
N ASP A 12 1.77 -1.15 -1.23
CA ASP A 12 0.75 -2.07 -0.77
C ASP A 12 0.53 -1.94 0.75
N ARG A 13 -0.74 -1.86 1.16
CA ARG A 13 -1.11 -1.69 2.57
C ARG A 13 -0.69 -2.91 3.42
N LYS A 14 -0.58 -4.12 2.85
CA LYS A 14 -0.09 -5.31 3.59
C LYS A 14 1.40 -5.22 3.86
N GLN A 15 2.19 -4.75 2.90
CA GLN A 15 3.62 -4.51 3.14
C GLN A 15 3.84 -3.46 4.23
N LEU A 16 3.05 -2.38 4.20
CA LEU A 16 3.10 -1.35 5.24
C LEU A 16 2.70 -1.90 6.62
N ALA A 17 1.70 -2.78 6.70
CA ALA A 17 1.31 -3.42 7.95
C ALA A 17 2.46 -4.22 8.58
N ILE A 18 3.24 -4.92 7.75
CA ILE A 18 4.39 -5.73 8.20
C ILE A 18 5.54 -4.82 8.69
N ILE A 19 5.93 -3.81 7.90
CA ILE A 19 7.09 -2.95 8.21
C ILE A 19 6.85 -2.11 9.48
N TYR A 20 5.62 -1.64 9.67
CA TYR A 20 5.25 -0.81 10.82
C TYR A 20 4.75 -1.63 12.02
N ASP A 21 4.71 -2.97 11.92
CA ASP A 21 4.21 -3.89 12.94
C ASP A 21 2.81 -3.50 13.47
N ILE A 22 1.89 -3.22 12.54
CA ILE A 22 0.51 -2.83 12.86
C ILE A 22 -0.49 -3.69 12.12
N GLY A 23 -1.68 -3.83 12.70
CA GLY A 23 -2.78 -4.51 12.04
C GLY A 23 -3.19 -3.82 10.73
N ILE A 24 -3.48 -4.61 9.70
CA ILE A 24 -4.00 -4.10 8.42
C ILE A 24 -5.30 -3.30 8.61
N SER A 25 -6.12 -3.68 9.60
CA SER A 25 -7.34 -2.98 9.99
C SER A 25 -7.06 -1.56 10.50
N THR A 26 -5.92 -1.35 11.17
CA THR A 26 -5.47 -0.03 11.60
C THR A 26 -5.23 0.85 10.37
N ILE A 27 -4.53 0.32 9.36
CA ILE A 27 -4.29 1.05 8.12
C ILE A 27 -5.60 1.41 7.42
N TYR A 28 -6.55 0.46 7.29
CA TYR A 28 -7.85 0.74 6.66
C TYR A 28 -8.72 1.72 7.45
N ARG A 29 -8.61 1.75 8.78
CA ARG A 29 -9.35 2.68 9.65
C ARG A 29 -8.92 4.13 9.42
N TYR A 30 -7.62 4.37 9.26
CA TYR A 30 -7.06 5.72 9.10
C TYR A 30 -6.86 6.13 7.64
N HIS A 31 -6.72 5.17 6.73
CA HIS A 31 -6.48 5.39 5.30
C HIS A 31 -7.43 4.50 4.45
N PRO A 32 -8.73 4.82 4.45
CA PRO A 32 -9.74 4.05 3.72
C PRO A 32 -9.49 4.08 2.21
N VAL A 33 -10.06 3.10 1.49
CA VAL A 33 -9.87 2.95 0.03
C VAL A 33 -10.53 4.08 -0.75
N GLY A 34 -11.56 4.73 -0.20
CA GLY A 34 -12.32 5.77 -0.89
C GLY A 34 -11.60 7.10 -1.09
N ASP A 35 -10.54 7.37 -0.33
CA ASP A 35 -9.83 8.66 -0.39
C ASP A 35 -8.69 8.68 -1.43
N ILE A 36 -8.36 7.53 -2.00
CA ILE A 36 -7.24 7.40 -2.94
C ILE A 36 -7.83 7.06 -4.29
N GLN A 37 -8.00 8.10 -5.11
CA GLN A 37 -8.42 7.96 -6.49
C GLN A 37 -7.56 6.92 -7.21
N ALA A 38 -8.25 6.11 -7.99
CA ALA A 38 -7.78 4.95 -8.71
C ALA A 38 -6.82 5.30 -9.86
N GLU A 39 -5.57 5.63 -9.53
CA GLU A 39 -4.52 5.75 -10.54
C GLU A 39 -3.36 4.80 -10.20
N GLU A 40 -3.21 3.79 -11.07
CA GLU A 40 -2.04 2.91 -11.24
C GLU A 40 -1.70 1.88 -10.13
N THR A 41 -2.48 0.80 -10.06
CA THR A 41 -1.93 -0.53 -9.69
C THR A 41 -1.88 -1.41 -10.93
N THR A 42 -0.92 -1.13 -11.83
CA THR A 42 -0.57 -2.03 -12.95
C THR A 42 0.92 -2.08 -13.26
N ARG A 43 1.81 -1.68 -12.34
CA ARG A 43 3.26 -1.85 -12.55
C ARG A 43 3.94 -2.17 -11.23
N GLN A 44 4.14 -3.47 -10.93
CA GLN A 44 5.24 -4.06 -10.14
C GLN A 44 4.92 -5.48 -9.61
N THR A 45 4.52 -6.40 -10.50
CA THR A 45 4.68 -7.85 -10.27
C THR A 45 5.42 -8.55 -11.41
N GLN A 46 5.84 -7.81 -12.45
CA GLN A 46 6.71 -8.34 -13.51
C GLN A 46 8.18 -8.07 -13.19
N GLU A 47 8.76 -8.75 -12.20
CA GLU A 47 10.24 -8.85 -12.14
C GLU A 47 10.78 -10.11 -11.43
N ASN A 48 9.93 -11.06 -11.04
CA ASN A 48 10.35 -12.25 -10.28
C ASN A 48 10.06 -13.59 -10.99
N GLU A 49 10.11 -13.63 -12.33
CA GLU A 49 10.02 -14.90 -13.12
C GLU A 49 11.18 -15.09 -14.12
N ASN A 50 12.34 -14.44 -13.92
CA ASN A 50 13.50 -14.69 -14.79
C ASN A 50 14.82 -14.87 -14.00
N ARG A 51 14.86 -15.93 -13.19
CA ARG A 51 16.10 -16.57 -12.74
C ARG A 51 15.97 -18.08 -12.81
#